data_AF-A0A2W4KIR5-F1
#
_entry.id   AF-A0A2W4KIR5-F1
#
_cell.length_a   1.000
_cell.length_b   1.000
_cell.length_c   1.000
_cell.angle_alpha   90.00
_cell.angle_beta   90.00
_cell.angle_gamma   90.00
#
_symmetry.space_group_name_H-M   'P 1'
#
loop_
_entity.id
_entity.type
_entity.pdbx_description
1 polymer ?
#
loop_
_entity_poly.entity_id
_entity_poly.type
_entity_poly.pdbx_seq_one_letter_code
_entity_poly.pdbx_strand_id
1 'polypeptide(L)'
;MQEEAGRAAGGPAGGSAPELVIATSNPGKLAEIRTIFQEAGLELRLRSLADFPGITMPREDGETFLDNARRKALAVARQAGRPALADDSGLCVDALGGRPGVRSARYAGEGAGDAANNARLLAELAGVPPERRGAEFRCAVVLALPDGRWTAAEGSARGRILEEPRGRGGFGYDPLFLSDELGVTFAEAPPEEKNRVSHRGRALRALLPRLRSWLVEGIVN
;
A
#
# COMPACT_ATOMS: atom_id res chain seq x y z
N MET A 1 -49.92 -35.89 -9.18
CA MET A 1 -48.79 -36.75 -9.57
C MET A 1 -47.95 -35.90 -10.53
N GLN A 2 -47.09 -35.04 -9.96
CA GLN A 2 -45.63 -35.26 -9.84
C GLN A 2 -44.95 -35.17 -11.22
N GLU A 3 -43.84 -34.49 -11.46
CA GLU A 3 -42.94 -33.64 -10.68
C GLU A 3 -41.99 -32.96 -11.68
N GLU A 4 -41.25 -31.97 -11.20
CA GLU A 4 -40.24 -31.14 -11.86
C GLU A 4 -39.17 -31.88 -12.68
N ALA A 5 -38.56 -31.16 -13.62
CA ALA A 5 -37.09 -31.05 -13.66
C ALA A 5 -36.67 -29.89 -14.58
N GLY A 6 -36.23 -28.79 -13.97
CA GLY A 6 -35.62 -27.67 -14.65
C GLY A 6 -34.28 -28.04 -15.30
N ARG A 7 -34.04 -27.52 -16.49
CA ARG A 7 -32.68 -27.46 -17.06
C ARG A 7 -31.99 -26.20 -16.52
N ALA A 8 -31.27 -26.38 -15.41
CA ALA A 8 -30.20 -25.47 -15.04
C ALA A 8 -29.06 -25.60 -16.06
N ALA A 9 -28.83 -24.56 -16.85
CA ALA A 9 -27.66 -24.47 -17.73
C ALA A 9 -26.51 -23.79 -16.97
N GLY A 10 -25.63 -24.64 -16.41
CA GLY A 10 -24.18 -24.45 -16.28
C GLY A 10 -23.64 -23.14 -15.69
N GLY A 11 -23.45 -23.11 -14.36
CA GLY A 11 -22.42 -22.25 -13.76
C GLY A 11 -21.02 -22.76 -14.11
N PRO A 12 -20.00 -21.89 -14.27
CA PRO A 12 -18.68 -22.32 -14.66
C PRO A 12 -18.03 -23.19 -13.57
N ALA A 13 -17.43 -24.29 -14.04
CA ALA A 13 -16.71 -25.27 -13.26
C ALA A 13 -15.46 -24.70 -12.57
N GLY A 14 -15.23 -25.08 -11.30
CA GLY A 14 -13.92 -25.37 -10.71
C GLY A 14 -12.70 -24.51 -11.05
N GLY A 15 -12.80 -23.18 -11.05
CA GLY A 15 -11.64 -22.28 -11.20
C GLY A 15 -10.92 -22.04 -9.88
N SER A 16 -9.58 -22.15 -9.86
CA SER A 16 -8.78 -21.67 -8.73
C SER A 16 -8.91 -20.14 -8.59
N ALA A 17 -8.91 -19.65 -7.35
CA ALA A 17 -9.00 -18.21 -7.09
C ALA A 17 -7.92 -17.42 -7.86
N PRO A 18 -8.26 -16.27 -8.48
CA PRO A 18 -7.33 -15.47 -9.27
C PRO A 18 -6.10 -15.03 -8.45
N GLU A 19 -4.93 -15.08 -9.08
CA GLU A 19 -3.66 -14.70 -8.44
C GLU A 19 -3.34 -13.22 -8.66
N LEU A 20 -2.84 -12.57 -7.61
CA LEU A 20 -2.31 -11.20 -7.66
C LEU A 20 -0.96 -11.16 -6.95
N VAL A 21 0.07 -10.68 -7.64
CA VAL A 21 1.42 -10.53 -7.08
C VAL A 21 1.53 -9.18 -6.37
N ILE A 22 1.87 -9.18 -5.08
CA ILE A 22 2.15 -7.97 -4.33
C ILE A 22 3.63 -7.63 -4.46
N ALA A 23 3.93 -6.55 -5.18
CA ALA A 23 5.26 -6.07 -5.54
C ALA A 23 5.95 -5.31 -4.38
N THR A 24 5.99 -5.92 -3.20
CA THR A 24 6.66 -5.37 -2.01
C THR A 24 7.39 -6.47 -1.25
N SER A 25 8.57 -6.14 -0.71
CA SER A 25 9.29 -6.96 0.26
C SER A 25 9.02 -6.52 1.71
N ASN A 26 8.28 -5.43 1.92
CA ASN A 26 7.98 -4.94 3.25
C ASN A 26 6.84 -5.77 3.89
N PRO A 27 7.10 -6.48 5.00
CA PRO A 27 6.10 -7.34 5.62
C PRO A 27 4.91 -6.58 6.20
N GLY A 28 5.12 -5.37 6.73
CA GLY A 28 4.06 -4.52 7.26
C GLY A 28 3.08 -4.07 6.17
N LYS A 29 3.61 -3.66 5.01
CA LYS A 29 2.78 -3.33 3.84
C LYS A 29 1.96 -4.52 3.37
N LEU A 30 2.59 -5.69 3.28
CA LEU A 30 1.92 -6.92 2.86
C LEU A 30 0.79 -7.32 3.82
N ALA A 31 1.01 -7.17 5.13
CA ALA A 31 -0.02 -7.42 6.14
C ALA A 31 -1.21 -6.47 5.99
N GLU A 32 -0.96 -5.15 5.85
CA GLU A 32 -2.04 -4.18 5.63
C GLU A 32 -2.85 -4.46 4.36
N ILE A 33 -2.19 -4.75 3.24
CA ILE A 33 -2.85 -5.07 1.97
C ILE A 33 -3.75 -6.31 2.13
N ARG A 34 -3.25 -7.35 2.80
CA ARG A 34 -4.01 -8.57 3.09
C ARG A 34 -5.28 -8.27 3.88
N THR A 35 -5.17 -7.56 4.99
CA THR A 35 -6.31 -7.17 5.83
C THR A 35 -7.34 -6.39 5.03
N ILE A 36 -6.91 -5.38 4.27
CA ILE A 36 -7.82 -4.52 3.49
C ILE A 36 -8.57 -5.31 2.41
N PHE A 37 -7.91 -6.26 1.74
CA PHE A 37 -8.57 -7.11 0.74
C PHE A 37 -9.52 -8.13 1.35
N GLN A 38 -9.19 -8.67 2.53
CA GLN A 38 -10.09 -9.54 3.30
C GLN A 38 -11.35 -8.78 3.73
N GLU A 39 -11.21 -7.57 4.29
CA GLU A 39 -12.33 -6.70 4.65
C GLU A 39 -13.20 -6.33 3.44
N ALA A 40 -12.59 -6.19 2.27
CA ALA A 40 -13.29 -5.92 1.01
C ALA A 40 -13.99 -7.14 0.40
N GLY A 41 -13.86 -8.33 1.02
CA GLY A 41 -14.44 -9.59 0.54
C GLY A 41 -13.86 -10.06 -0.79
N LEU A 42 -12.57 -9.79 -1.06
CA LEU A 42 -11.92 -10.22 -2.28
C LEU A 42 -11.35 -11.63 -2.14
N GLU A 43 -11.85 -12.56 -2.95
CA GLU A 43 -11.32 -13.93 -3.06
C GLU A 43 -10.09 -13.95 -3.99
N LEU A 44 -8.95 -13.52 -3.47
CA LEU A 44 -7.68 -13.47 -4.22
C LEU A 44 -6.61 -14.37 -3.59
N ARG A 45 -5.87 -15.10 -4.43
CA ARG A 45 -4.62 -15.73 -4.02
C ARG A 45 -3.49 -14.72 -4.12
N LEU A 46 -3.14 -14.11 -3.00
CA LEU A 46 -2.04 -13.16 -2.94
C LEU A 46 -0.69 -13.88 -2.93
N ARG A 47 0.14 -13.57 -3.91
CA ARG A 47 1.56 -13.98 -3.98
C ARG A 47 2.45 -12.80 -3.59
N SER A 48 3.61 -13.06 -3.05
CA SER A 48 4.61 -12.05 -2.69
C SER A 48 5.85 -12.20 -3.57
N LEU A 49 6.78 -11.25 -3.51
CA LEU A 49 8.06 -11.37 -4.22
C LEU A 49 8.87 -12.61 -3.80
N ALA A 50 8.66 -13.14 -2.60
CA ALA A 50 9.32 -14.37 -2.14
C ALA A 50 8.91 -15.61 -2.95
N ASP A 51 7.74 -15.58 -3.60
CA ASP A 51 7.28 -16.64 -4.51
C ASP A 51 8.00 -16.61 -5.87
N PHE A 52 8.75 -15.55 -6.16
CA PHE A 52 9.37 -15.29 -7.47
C PHE A 52 10.83 -14.83 -7.31
N PRO A 53 11.76 -15.74 -6.93
CA PRO A 53 13.14 -15.37 -6.61
C PRO A 53 13.95 -14.77 -7.78
N GLY A 54 13.47 -14.90 -9.03
CA GLY A 54 14.10 -14.34 -10.22
C GLY A 54 13.69 -12.90 -10.57
N ILE A 55 12.74 -12.30 -9.84
CA ILE A 55 12.26 -10.95 -10.14
C ILE A 55 13.29 -9.91 -9.69
N THR A 56 13.75 -9.10 -10.64
CA THR A 56 14.56 -7.92 -10.34
C THR A 56 13.66 -6.71 -10.14
N MET A 57 13.74 -6.10 -8.96
CA MET A 57 13.00 -4.89 -8.64
C MET A 57 13.68 -3.66 -9.26
N PRO A 58 12.92 -2.73 -9.86
CA PRO A 58 13.49 -1.49 -10.37
C PRO A 58 14.01 -0.62 -9.22
N ARG A 59 15.00 0.20 -9.52
CA ARG A 59 15.46 1.24 -8.58
C ARG A 59 14.35 2.26 -8.36
N GLU A 60 14.15 2.66 -7.11
CA GLU A 60 13.22 3.72 -6.73
C GLU A 60 13.91 5.10 -6.84
N ASP A 61 14.08 5.58 -8.06
CA ASP A 61 14.64 6.91 -8.37
C ASP A 61 13.62 7.87 -9.01
N GLY A 62 12.34 7.50 -8.99
CA GLY A 62 11.27 8.38 -9.43
C GLY A 62 11.09 9.58 -8.50
N GLU A 63 10.64 10.69 -9.08
CA GLU A 63 10.36 11.95 -8.37
C GLU A 63 9.02 11.91 -7.64
N THR A 64 8.13 11.00 -8.03
CA THR A 64 6.79 10.85 -7.45
C THR A 64 6.53 9.42 -6.95
N PHE A 65 5.62 9.30 -5.97
CA PHE A 65 5.15 8.00 -5.48
C PHE A 65 4.51 7.18 -6.62
N LEU A 66 3.73 7.83 -7.48
CA LEU A 66 3.07 7.16 -8.61
C LEU A 66 4.09 6.56 -9.58
N ASP A 67 5.17 7.29 -9.90
CA ASP A 67 6.20 6.78 -10.82
C ASP A 67 6.91 5.54 -10.26
N ASN A 68 7.28 5.58 -8.98
CA ASN A 68 7.90 4.44 -8.31
C ASN A 68 6.94 3.23 -8.26
N ALA A 69 5.69 3.45 -7.85
CA ALA A 69 4.67 2.39 -7.81
C ALA A 69 4.42 1.80 -9.20
N ARG A 70 4.30 2.64 -10.22
CA ARG A 70 4.07 2.22 -11.61
C ARG A 70 5.23 1.38 -12.15
N ARG A 71 6.47 1.84 -11.96
CA ARG A 71 7.67 1.09 -12.38
C ARG A 71 7.73 -0.28 -11.71
N LYS A 72 7.49 -0.34 -10.39
CA LYS A 72 7.42 -1.60 -9.64
C LYS A 72 6.34 -2.54 -10.17
N ALA A 73 5.10 -2.05 -10.30
CA ALA A 73 3.97 -2.87 -10.74
C ALA A 73 4.20 -3.44 -12.16
N LEU A 74 4.61 -2.60 -13.12
CA LEU A 74 4.87 -3.05 -14.49
C LEU A 74 6.03 -4.03 -14.58
N ALA A 75 7.12 -3.79 -13.85
CA ALA A 75 8.27 -4.68 -13.85
C ALA A 75 7.92 -6.07 -13.28
N VAL A 76 7.20 -6.11 -12.17
CA VAL A 76 6.76 -7.36 -11.54
C VAL A 76 5.72 -8.07 -12.41
N ALA A 77 4.74 -7.35 -12.96
CA ALA A 77 3.70 -7.97 -13.78
C ALA A 77 4.26 -8.67 -15.02
N ARG A 78 5.22 -8.02 -15.69
CA ARG A 78 5.91 -8.58 -16.86
C ARG A 78 6.77 -9.79 -16.51
N GLN A 79 7.62 -9.68 -15.48
CA GLN A 79 8.53 -10.76 -15.10
C GLN A 79 7.80 -11.98 -14.51
N ALA A 80 6.71 -11.76 -13.78
CA ALA A 80 5.90 -12.83 -13.20
C ALA A 80 4.93 -13.48 -14.20
N GLY A 81 4.62 -12.82 -15.33
CA GLY A 81 3.54 -13.24 -16.23
C GLY A 81 2.17 -13.26 -15.53
N ARG A 82 1.99 -12.38 -14.54
CA ARG A 82 0.80 -12.29 -13.68
C ARG A 82 0.47 -10.84 -13.39
N PRO A 83 -0.80 -10.49 -13.10
CA PRO A 83 -1.14 -9.18 -12.57
C PRO A 83 -0.34 -8.87 -11.30
N ALA A 84 0.10 -7.62 -11.17
CA ALA A 84 0.85 -7.17 -10.01
C ALA A 84 0.30 -5.87 -9.45
N LEU A 85 0.27 -5.79 -8.12
CA LEU A 85 -0.04 -4.58 -7.37
C LEU A 85 1.21 -4.09 -6.66
N ALA A 86 1.58 -2.84 -6.90
CA ALA A 86 2.64 -2.16 -6.16
C ALA A 86 2.08 -0.93 -5.46
N ASP A 87 2.63 -0.62 -4.29
CA ASP A 87 2.46 0.68 -3.66
C ASP A 87 3.81 1.41 -3.56
N ASP A 88 3.74 2.73 -3.60
CA ASP A 88 4.80 3.60 -3.10
C ASP A 88 4.18 4.61 -2.15
N SER A 89 4.84 4.80 -1.01
CA SER A 89 4.26 5.55 0.09
C SER A 89 5.33 6.23 0.90
N GLY A 90 5.02 7.41 1.42
CA GLY A 90 5.95 8.14 2.25
C GLY A 90 5.28 9.21 3.08
N LEU A 91 6.06 9.74 3.99
CA LEU A 91 5.73 10.84 4.87
C LEU A 91 6.19 12.15 4.23
N CYS A 92 5.29 13.12 4.14
CA CYS A 92 5.58 14.48 3.70
C CYS A 92 5.37 15.42 4.88
N VAL A 93 6.41 16.11 5.34
CA VAL A 93 6.32 17.03 6.48
C VAL A 93 6.38 18.47 6.01
N ASP A 94 5.40 19.28 6.40
CA ASP A 94 5.23 20.64 5.90
C ASP A 94 6.45 21.52 6.21
N ALA A 95 6.92 21.48 7.46
CA ALA A 95 8.09 22.24 7.91
C ALA A 95 9.39 21.86 7.18
N LEU A 96 9.44 20.67 6.56
CA LEU A 96 10.59 20.18 5.82
C LEU A 96 10.43 20.31 4.30
N GLY A 97 9.41 21.04 3.85
CA GLY A 97 9.11 21.22 2.43
C GLY A 97 8.67 19.92 1.75
N GLY A 98 7.93 19.07 2.47
CA GLY A 98 7.43 17.78 1.97
C GLY A 98 8.42 16.63 2.08
N ARG A 99 9.62 16.85 2.62
CA ARG A 99 10.55 15.74 2.95
C ARG A 99 10.05 14.98 4.19
N PRO A 100 10.35 13.67 4.35
CA PRO A 100 11.18 12.81 3.48
C PRO A 100 10.67 12.52 2.06
N GLY A 101 9.36 12.55 1.83
CA GLY A 101 8.74 12.28 0.53
C GLY A 101 9.06 10.86 0.01
N VAL A 102 9.37 10.73 -1.27
CA VAL A 102 9.75 9.46 -1.92
C VAL A 102 10.98 8.77 -1.30
N ARG A 103 11.73 9.47 -0.44
CA ARG A 103 12.89 8.92 0.27
C ARG A 103 12.56 8.39 1.66
N SER A 104 11.29 8.32 2.07
CA SER A 104 10.86 7.90 3.41
C SER A 104 11.51 6.61 3.92
N ALA A 105 11.59 5.56 3.11
CA ALA A 105 12.18 4.28 3.55
C ALA A 105 13.69 4.36 3.82
N ARG A 106 14.37 5.34 3.21
CA ARG A 106 15.83 5.52 3.21
C ARG A 106 16.23 6.91 3.67
N TYR A 107 15.43 7.52 4.56
CA TYR A 107 15.63 8.90 4.96
C TYR A 107 16.97 9.09 5.67
N ALA A 108 17.36 8.15 6.53
CA ALA A 108 18.66 8.11 7.18
C ALA A 108 19.74 7.37 6.37
N GLY A 109 19.47 7.02 5.11
CA GLY A 109 20.33 6.23 4.25
C GLY A 109 19.76 4.84 3.93
N GLU A 110 20.36 4.17 2.95
CA GLU A 110 19.95 2.81 2.56
C GLU A 110 20.20 1.82 3.70
N GLY A 111 19.18 1.03 4.03
CA GLY A 111 19.27 0.00 5.08
C GLY A 111 19.37 0.53 6.52
N ALA A 112 19.24 1.84 6.75
CA ALA A 112 19.37 2.44 8.09
C ALA A 112 18.24 2.02 9.06
N GLY A 113 17.07 1.67 8.53
CA GLY A 113 15.92 1.20 9.30
C GLY A 113 15.08 2.31 9.95
N ASP A 114 13.91 1.92 10.46
CA ASP A 114 12.87 2.83 10.93
C ASP A 114 13.34 3.72 12.10
N ALA A 115 14.10 3.16 13.05
CA ALA A 115 14.61 3.91 14.19
C ALA A 115 15.55 5.05 13.76
N ALA A 116 16.45 4.81 12.81
CA ALA A 116 17.36 5.83 12.28
C ALA A 116 16.60 6.88 11.46
N ASN A 117 15.62 6.46 10.65
CA ASN A 117 14.72 7.35 9.91
C ASN A 117 13.96 8.29 10.86
N ASN A 118 13.43 7.76 11.96
CA ASN A 118 12.72 8.51 12.99
C ASN A 118 13.64 9.48 13.73
N ALA A 119 14.84 9.03 14.13
CA ALA A 119 15.82 9.89 14.79
C ALA A 119 16.24 11.07 13.90
N ARG A 120 16.51 10.83 12.62
CA ARG A 120 16.83 11.90 11.66
C ARG A 120 15.66 12.87 11.51
N LEU A 121 14.43 12.37 11.40
CA LEU A 121 13.24 13.21 11.29
C LEU A 121 13.09 14.14 12.50
N LEU A 122 13.22 13.60 13.71
CA LEU A 122 13.13 14.37 14.94
C LEU A 122 14.25 15.42 15.05
N ALA A 123 15.47 15.06 14.67
CA ALA A 123 16.60 15.99 14.66
C ALA A 123 16.37 17.18 13.70
N GLU A 124 15.85 16.94 12.50
CA GLU A 124 15.54 18.01 11.54
C GLU A 124 14.35 18.87 11.97
N LEU A 125 13.47 18.35 12.83
CA LEU A 125 12.34 19.08 13.40
C LEU A 125 12.65 19.69 14.79
N ALA A 126 13.89 19.62 15.26
CA ALA A 126 14.27 20.23 16.53
C ALA A 126 13.97 21.74 16.52
N GLY A 127 13.25 22.22 17.54
CA GLY A 127 12.84 23.63 17.64
C GLY A 127 11.64 24.04 16.76
N VAL A 128 11.09 23.13 15.95
CA VAL A 128 9.82 23.39 15.23
C VAL A 128 8.65 23.22 16.21
N PRO A 129 7.86 24.27 16.48
CA PRO A 129 6.78 24.21 17.45
C PRO A 129 5.66 23.26 16.99
N PRO A 130 4.92 22.60 17.92
CA PRO A 130 3.93 21.56 17.59
C PRO A 130 2.92 21.95 16.50
N GLU A 131 2.49 23.20 16.46
CA GLU A 131 1.50 23.74 15.52
C GLU A 131 2.03 23.80 14.08
N ARG A 132 3.35 23.76 13.91
CA ARG A 132 4.04 23.78 12.61
C ARG A 132 4.56 22.40 12.19
N ARG A 133 4.26 21.34 12.94
CA ARG A 133 4.70 19.96 12.64
C ARG A 133 3.67 19.18 11.80
N GLY A 134 2.85 19.89 11.02
CA GLY A 134 1.89 19.29 10.10
C GLY A 134 2.58 18.32 9.13
N ALA A 135 1.94 17.18 8.90
CA ALA A 135 2.45 16.15 8.02
C ALA A 135 1.33 15.39 7.35
N GLU A 136 1.65 14.76 6.22
CA GLU A 136 0.74 13.92 5.48
C GLU A 136 1.47 12.63 5.07
N PHE A 137 0.87 11.49 5.39
CA PHE A 137 1.23 10.25 4.70
C PHE A 137 0.55 10.22 3.35
N ARG A 138 1.30 9.89 2.29
CA ARG A 138 0.79 9.72 0.92
C ARG A 138 1.07 8.31 0.42
N CYS A 139 0.13 7.78 -0.37
CA CYS A 139 0.23 6.48 -1.02
C CYS A 139 -0.22 6.61 -2.47
N ALA A 140 0.56 6.07 -3.40
CA ALA A 140 0.09 5.70 -4.72
C ALA A 140 0.08 4.17 -4.81
N VAL A 141 -1.03 3.60 -5.27
CA VAL A 141 -1.15 2.17 -5.58
C VAL A 141 -1.37 2.01 -7.07
N VAL A 142 -0.69 1.04 -7.67
CA VAL A 142 -0.79 0.72 -9.10
C VAL A 142 -1.09 -0.76 -9.25
N LEU A 143 -2.15 -1.07 -10.00
CA LEU A 143 -2.43 -2.39 -10.55
C LEU A 143 -1.93 -2.42 -11.99
N ALA A 144 -1.11 -3.40 -12.33
CA ALA A 144 -0.56 -3.59 -13.67
C ALA A 144 -0.82 -5.01 -14.18
N LEU A 145 -1.00 -5.13 -15.49
CA LEU A 145 -1.16 -6.38 -16.22
C LEU A 145 0.12 -6.71 -17.00
N PRO A 146 0.36 -8.00 -17.35
CA PRO A 146 1.55 -8.40 -18.09
C PRO A 146 1.70 -7.74 -19.46
N ASP A 147 0.58 -7.40 -20.12
CA ASP A 147 0.55 -6.70 -21.41
C ASP A 147 0.92 -5.20 -21.33
N GLY A 148 1.13 -4.68 -20.12
CA GLY A 148 1.52 -3.30 -19.88
C GLY A 148 0.37 -2.33 -19.61
N ARG A 149 -0.89 -2.77 -19.65
CA ARG A 149 -2.02 -1.98 -19.12
C ARG A 149 -1.85 -1.80 -17.61
N TRP A 150 -2.24 -0.64 -17.11
CA TRP A 150 -2.20 -0.33 -15.68
C TRP A 150 -3.23 0.72 -15.30
N THR A 151 -3.59 0.74 -14.03
CA THR A 151 -4.42 1.79 -13.43
C THR A 151 -3.90 2.10 -12.03
N ALA A 152 -4.18 3.31 -11.55
CA ALA A 152 -3.69 3.77 -10.26
C ALA A 152 -4.76 4.45 -9.43
N ALA A 153 -4.54 4.48 -8.12
CA ALA A 153 -5.27 5.31 -7.19
C ALA A 153 -4.30 5.89 -6.17
N GLU A 154 -4.66 7.05 -5.61
CA GLU A 154 -3.90 7.69 -4.55
C GLU A 154 -4.75 7.80 -3.29
N GLY A 155 -4.08 7.89 -2.15
CA GLY A 155 -4.70 8.15 -0.87
C GLY A 155 -3.73 8.87 0.04
N SER A 156 -4.27 9.68 0.94
CA SER A 156 -3.47 10.39 1.94
C SER A 156 -4.12 10.35 3.31
N ALA A 157 -3.33 10.61 4.35
CA ALA A 157 -3.80 10.77 5.71
C ALA A 157 -3.07 11.94 6.36
N ARG A 158 -3.84 12.88 6.90
CA ARG A 158 -3.34 14.10 7.51
C ARG A 158 -3.12 13.92 9.02
N GLY A 159 -2.11 14.58 9.53
CA GLY A 159 -1.74 14.52 10.93
C GLY A 159 -0.61 15.48 11.26
N ARG A 160 0.09 15.17 12.35
CA ARG A 160 1.28 15.92 12.79
C ARG A 160 2.33 15.01 13.39
N ILE A 161 3.59 15.47 13.35
CA ILE A 161 4.73 14.74 13.91
C ILE A 161 4.91 15.09 15.38
N LEU A 162 4.89 14.08 16.24
CA LEU A 162 5.19 14.19 17.66
C LEU A 162 6.68 14.47 17.89
N GLU A 163 7.00 14.92 19.10
CA GLU A 163 8.39 15.08 19.55
C GLU A 163 8.98 13.77 20.08
N GLU A 164 8.12 12.85 20.53
CA GLU A 164 8.50 11.54 21.05
C GLU A 164 7.56 10.46 20.50
N PRO A 165 8.08 9.24 20.24
CA PRO A 165 7.27 8.15 19.73
C PRO A 165 6.27 7.66 20.77
N ARG A 166 5.07 7.29 20.30
CA ARG A 166 4.03 6.64 21.10
C ARG A 166 3.53 5.39 20.39
N GLY A 167 3.02 4.43 21.15
CA GLY A 167 2.56 3.15 20.63
C GLY A 167 3.68 2.15 20.33
N ARG A 168 3.27 0.92 20.01
CA ARG A 168 4.17 -0.22 19.74
C ARG A 168 3.81 -0.98 18.45
N GLY A 169 2.67 -0.66 17.85
CA GLY A 169 2.22 -1.24 16.60
C GLY A 169 2.81 -0.52 15.39
N GLY A 170 2.39 -0.96 14.20
CA GLY A 170 2.75 -0.32 12.95
C GLY A 170 4.23 -0.49 12.56
N PHE A 171 4.70 0.38 11.68
CA PHE A 171 6.08 0.41 11.17
C PHE A 171 6.47 1.83 10.68
N GLY A 172 7.75 2.04 10.37
CA GLY A 172 8.23 3.33 9.87
C GLY A 172 7.98 4.47 10.85
N TYR A 173 7.28 5.50 10.36
CA TYR A 173 6.98 6.72 11.11
C TYR A 173 5.68 6.64 11.91
N ASP A 174 4.99 5.50 11.92
CA ASP A 174 3.72 5.34 12.64
C ASP A 174 3.77 5.79 14.11
N PRO A 175 4.85 5.53 14.89
CA PRO A 175 4.93 5.99 16.28
C PRO A 175 5.05 7.49 16.45
N LEU A 176 5.45 8.21 15.41
CA LEU A 176 5.61 9.67 15.43
C LEU A 176 4.43 10.40 14.78
N PHE A 177 3.63 9.71 13.98
CA PHE A 177 2.54 10.32 13.22
C PHE A 177 1.23 10.28 14.02
N LEU A 178 0.85 11.41 14.60
CA LEU A 178 -0.44 11.61 15.25
C LEU A 178 -1.51 11.91 14.20
N SER A 179 -2.47 10.99 14.04
CA SER A 179 -3.56 11.11 13.06
C SER A 179 -4.58 12.15 13.52
N ASP A 180 -4.95 13.07 12.62
CA ASP A 180 -6.01 14.05 12.92
C ASP A 180 -7.39 13.36 13.09
N GLU A 181 -7.61 12.26 12.38
CA GLU A 181 -8.90 11.55 12.39
C GLU A 181 -9.06 10.57 13.56
N LEU A 182 -7.96 10.02 14.09
CA LEU A 182 -8.01 9.07 15.22
C LEU A 182 -7.68 9.71 16.56
N GLY A 183 -7.00 10.87 16.57
CA GLY A 183 -6.53 11.51 17.81
C GLY A 183 -5.43 10.74 18.54
N VAL A 184 -4.93 9.63 17.97
CA VAL A 184 -3.81 8.81 18.46
C VAL A 184 -2.79 8.58 17.35
N THR A 185 -1.59 8.13 17.70
CA THR A 185 -0.61 7.75 16.68
C THR A 185 -1.06 6.51 15.91
N PHE A 186 -0.58 6.35 14.68
CA PHE A 186 -0.83 5.12 13.93
C PHE A 186 -0.26 3.87 14.60
N ALA A 187 0.74 3.99 15.46
CA ALA A 187 1.29 2.88 16.25
C ALA A 187 0.49 2.57 17.53
N GLU A 188 -0.41 3.45 17.95
CA GLU A 188 -1.35 3.23 19.07
C GLU A 188 -2.68 2.64 18.59
N ALA A 189 -3.08 2.93 17.35
CA ALA A 189 -4.34 2.45 16.78
C ALA A 189 -4.28 0.94 16.46
N PRO A 190 -5.38 0.19 16.71
CA PRO A 190 -5.56 -1.15 16.16
C PRO A 190 -5.40 -1.15 14.63
N PRO A 191 -4.87 -2.23 14.02
CA PRO A 191 -4.65 -2.31 12.57
C PRO A 191 -5.89 -1.99 11.73
N GLU A 192 -7.07 -2.46 12.16
CA GLU A 192 -8.34 -2.28 11.46
C GLU A 192 -8.78 -0.80 11.49
N GLU A 193 -8.62 -0.13 12.63
CA GLU A 193 -8.93 1.29 12.78
C GLU A 193 -7.95 2.17 11.99
N LYS A 194 -6.65 1.84 12.06
CA LYS A 194 -5.63 2.49 11.23
C LYS A 194 -5.98 2.35 9.76
N ASN A 195 -6.28 1.13 9.28
CA ASN A 195 -6.58 0.86 7.88
C ASN A 195 -7.81 1.61 7.36
N ARG A 196 -8.78 1.94 8.23
CA ARG A 196 -9.93 2.77 7.84
C ARG A 196 -9.55 4.19 7.43
N VAL A 197 -8.55 4.80 8.05
CA VAL A 197 -8.17 6.20 7.78
C VAL A 197 -6.82 6.35 7.08
N SER A 198 -6.00 5.30 7.01
CA SER A 198 -4.65 5.39 6.47
C SER A 198 -4.64 5.71 4.98
N HIS A 199 -3.57 6.40 4.56
CA HIS A 199 -3.22 6.67 3.16
C HIS A 199 -3.32 5.42 2.27
N ARG A 200 -2.76 4.29 2.72
CA ARG A 200 -2.82 3.01 2.00
C ARG A 200 -4.22 2.41 1.96
N GLY A 201 -4.94 2.44 3.07
CA GLY A 201 -6.35 2.04 3.15
C GLY A 201 -7.22 2.79 2.14
N ARG A 202 -7.07 4.11 2.09
CA ARG A 202 -7.76 4.98 1.14
C ARG A 202 -7.40 4.66 -0.30
N ALA A 203 -6.11 4.57 -0.61
CA ALA A 203 -5.63 4.29 -1.96
C ALA A 203 -6.14 2.93 -2.47
N LEU A 204 -6.06 1.87 -1.64
CA LEU A 204 -6.55 0.54 -1.99
C LEU A 204 -8.06 0.52 -2.16
N ARG A 205 -8.83 1.12 -1.26
CA ARG A 205 -10.30 1.20 -1.40
C ARG A 205 -10.72 1.94 -2.67
N ALA A 206 -10.01 3.02 -3.02
CA ALA A 206 -10.24 3.73 -4.28
C ALA A 206 -9.88 2.90 -5.53
N LEU A 207 -8.98 1.91 -5.40
CA LEU A 207 -8.62 0.99 -6.46
C LEU A 207 -9.59 -0.20 -6.59
N LEU A 208 -10.32 -0.57 -5.53
CA LEU A 208 -11.18 -1.76 -5.48
C LEU A 208 -12.16 -1.88 -6.65
N PRO A 209 -12.86 -0.81 -7.12
CA PRO A 209 -13.78 -0.94 -8.25
C PRO A 209 -13.09 -1.43 -9.53
N ARG A 210 -11.87 -0.94 -9.79
CA ARG A 210 -11.07 -1.34 -10.96
C ARG A 210 -10.50 -2.74 -10.81
N LEU A 211 -10.08 -3.10 -9.60
CA LEU A 211 -9.64 -4.46 -9.30
C LEU A 211 -10.78 -5.47 -9.48
N ARG A 212 -12.00 -5.13 -9.05
CA ARG A 212 -13.19 -5.96 -9.26
C ARG A 212 -13.59 -6.05 -10.73
N SER A 213 -13.55 -4.94 -11.47
CA SER A 213 -13.77 -4.96 -12.92
C SER A 213 -12.76 -5.88 -13.59
N TRP A 214 -11.46 -5.81 -13.25
CA TRP A 214 -10.46 -6.76 -13.76
C TRP A 214 -10.76 -8.23 -13.40
N LEU A 215 -11.27 -8.51 -12.20
CA LEU A 215 -11.61 -9.87 -11.78
C LEU A 215 -12.81 -10.46 -12.54
N VAL A 216 -13.82 -9.63 -12.81
CA VAL A 216 -15.01 -10.01 -13.59
C VAL A 216 -14.66 -10.11 -15.07
N GLU A 217 -13.97 -9.08 -15.55
CA GLU A 217 -13.35 -9.02 -16.87
C GLU A 217 -12.04 -9.80 -16.86
N GLY A 218 -12.01 -11.07 -16.42
CA GLY A 218 -10.90 -11.99 -16.69
C GLY A 218 -10.67 -12.24 -18.20
N ILE A 219 -11.00 -11.25 -19.02
CA ILE A 219 -11.48 -11.33 -20.36
C ILE A 219 -10.28 -11.02 -21.25
N VAL A 220 -9.68 -12.14 -21.64
CA VAL A 220 -9.32 -12.37 -23.03
C VAL A 220 -8.21 -11.44 -23.52
N ASN A 221 -6.97 -11.85 -23.24
CA ASN A 221 -6.09 -12.43 -24.27
C ASN A 221 -5.00 -13.29 -23.63
#